data_AF-A0A6Y1XLB1-F1
#
_entry.id   AF-A0A6Y1XLB1-F1
#
_cell.length_a   1.000
_cell.length_b   1.000
_cell.length_c   1.000
_cell.angle_alpha   90.00
_cell.angle_beta   90.00
_cell.angle_gamma   90.00
#
_symmetry.space_group_name_H-M   'P 1'
#
loop_
_entity.id
_entity.type
_entity.pdbx_description
1 polymer ?
#
loop_
_entity_poly.entity_id
_entity_poly.type
_entity_poly.pdbx_seq_one_letter_code
_entity_poly.pdbx_strand_id
1 'polypeptide(L)'
;YNFDYGSLSLPPGENASFLSVETLPGNYVVDVYLNNQLKETTELYFKSMTQTLEPCLTKEKLIKYGIAIQELHGLQFDNEQCVLLEHSPLKYTYNAANQSLLLNAPSKILSPIDSEIADENIWDDGINAFLLNYRANYLHSKVGGEDSYFGQIQPGFNFGPWRLRNLSSWQNLSSEKKFESAYIYAERGLKKIKSKLTVGDKYTSADLFDSVPFRGFSLNKDESMIPFSQRTYYPTIRGIAKTNATVEVRQNGYLIYSTSVPPGQFEIGREQIADLGVGVGVLDVSIYEKNGQVQNYTVPYSTPVLSLPDGYSKYSVTIGRYREVNNDYIDPVFFEGTYIYGLPYGFTLFGGVQWVNIYNSYAIGASKDIGEYGALSFDWKTSVSKTDTSNENGHAYGIRYNKNIAQTN
;
A
#
# COMPACT_ATOMS: atom_id res chain seq x y z
N TYR A 1 -47.36 11.21 -14.75
CA TYR A 1 -47.90 11.98 -15.89
C TYR A 1 -48.79 11.04 -16.68
N ASN A 2 -50.10 11.31 -16.77
CA ASN A 2 -50.95 10.57 -17.70
C ASN A 2 -50.73 11.16 -19.08
N PHE A 3 -49.95 10.47 -19.90
CA PHE A 3 -49.73 10.84 -21.29
C PHE A 3 -51.02 10.53 -22.07
N ASP A 4 -51.55 11.50 -22.81
CA ASP A 4 -52.73 11.27 -23.65
C ASP A 4 -52.30 10.62 -24.97
N TYR A 5 -52.39 9.28 -25.00
CA TYR A 5 -52.07 8.47 -26.16
C TYR A 5 -53.02 8.72 -27.35
N GLY A 6 -54.17 9.39 -27.15
CA GLY A 6 -55.09 9.79 -28.23
C GLY A 6 -54.52 10.86 -29.17
N SER A 7 -53.44 11.53 -28.75
CA SER A 7 -52.70 12.49 -29.57
C SER A 7 -51.69 11.85 -30.53
N LEU A 8 -51.43 10.55 -30.40
CA LEU A 8 -50.54 9.80 -31.30
C LEU A 8 -51.36 9.29 -32.50
N SER A 9 -50.96 9.66 -33.71
CA SER A 9 -51.54 9.15 -34.96
C SER A 9 -51.15 7.69 -35.19
N LEU A 10 -51.71 6.77 -34.40
CA LEU A 10 -51.46 5.33 -34.53
C LEU A 10 -52.40 4.70 -35.57
N PRO A 11 -51.95 3.69 -36.33
CA PRO A 11 -52.81 2.90 -37.21
C PRO A 11 -53.98 2.25 -36.44
N PRO A 12 -55.15 2.02 -37.09
CA PRO A 12 -56.28 1.38 -36.44
C PRO A 12 -55.91 -0.01 -35.89
N GLY A 13 -55.97 -0.18 -34.56
CA GLY A 13 -55.66 -1.43 -33.87
C GLY A 13 -54.33 -1.44 -33.11
N GLU A 14 -53.49 -0.41 -33.25
CA GLU A 14 -52.26 -0.27 -32.45
C GLU A 14 -52.50 0.58 -31.20
N ASN A 15 -51.98 0.13 -30.05
CA ASN A 15 -52.07 0.82 -28.76
C ASN A 15 -50.67 1.12 -28.24
N ALA A 16 -50.35 2.39 -27.99
CA ALA A 16 -49.08 2.84 -27.44
C ALA A 16 -48.96 2.71 -25.91
N SER A 17 -49.90 2.03 -25.25
CA SER A 17 -49.84 1.77 -23.80
C SER A 17 -48.61 0.97 -23.36
N PHE A 18 -47.86 0.33 -24.26
CA PHE A 18 -46.56 -0.29 -23.93
C PHE A 18 -45.43 0.74 -23.77
N LEU A 19 -45.62 2.00 -24.22
CA LEU A 19 -44.68 3.10 -24.05
C LEU A 19 -44.83 3.81 -22.70
N SER A 20 -45.89 3.54 -21.92
CA SER A 20 -45.81 3.83 -20.48
C SER A 20 -44.72 2.92 -19.93
N VAL A 21 -43.59 3.51 -19.57
CA VAL A 21 -42.39 2.85 -19.05
C VAL A 21 -42.71 2.25 -17.66
N GLU A 22 -43.56 1.23 -17.62
CA GLU A 22 -43.58 0.26 -16.53
C GLU A 22 -42.46 -0.72 -16.84
N THR A 23 -41.28 -0.43 -16.31
CA THR A 23 -40.15 -1.34 -16.40
C THR A 23 -40.47 -2.57 -15.57
N LEU A 24 -40.49 -3.73 -16.24
CA LEU A 24 -40.79 -5.01 -15.60
C LEU A 24 -39.60 -5.46 -14.74
N PRO A 25 -39.84 -6.25 -13.68
CA PRO A 25 -38.75 -6.88 -12.94
C PRO A 25 -37.98 -7.84 -13.86
N GLY A 26 -36.65 -7.88 -13.72
CA GLY A 26 -35.80 -8.66 -14.61
C GLY A 26 -34.33 -8.29 -14.53
N ASN A 27 -33.52 -8.96 -15.35
CA ASN A 27 -32.11 -8.67 -15.50
C ASN A 27 -31.90 -7.59 -16.56
N TYR A 28 -31.13 -6.56 -16.20
CA TYR A 28 -30.79 -5.47 -17.11
C TYR A 28 -29.27 -5.24 -17.07
N VAL A 29 -28.68 -5.05 -18.24
CA VAL A 29 -27.31 -4.52 -18.33
C VAL A 29 -27.38 -3.05 -17.94
N VAL A 30 -26.59 -2.66 -16.94
CA VAL A 30 -26.59 -1.31 -16.39
C VAL A 30 -25.19 -0.80 -16.09
N ASP A 31 -24.98 0.50 -16.38
CA ASP A 31 -23.84 1.25 -15.89
C ASP A 31 -24.10 1.67 -14.43
N VAL A 32 -23.31 1.14 -13.50
CA VAL A 32 -23.45 1.41 -12.07
C VAL A 32 -22.51 2.54 -11.66
N TYR A 33 -23.10 3.63 -11.19
CA TYR A 33 -22.39 4.78 -10.65
C TYR A 33 -22.55 4.83 -9.13
N LEU A 34 -21.48 5.09 -8.38
CA LEU A 34 -21.53 5.41 -6.95
C LEU A 34 -21.02 6.84 -6.74
N ASN A 35 -21.85 7.72 -6.18
CA ASN A 35 -21.54 9.16 -6.00
C ASN A 35 -20.99 9.79 -7.29
N ASN A 36 -21.67 9.55 -8.42
CA ASN A 36 -21.32 9.98 -9.78
C ASN A 36 -20.02 9.38 -10.37
N GLN A 37 -19.37 8.42 -9.72
CA GLN A 37 -18.23 7.69 -10.30
C GLN A 37 -18.69 6.35 -10.88
N LEU A 38 -18.37 6.10 -12.15
CA LEU A 38 -18.61 4.79 -12.77
C LEU A 38 -17.79 3.73 -12.04
N LYS A 39 -18.45 2.67 -11.57
CA LYS A 39 -17.81 1.53 -10.91
C LYS A 39 -17.69 0.33 -11.83
N GLU A 40 -18.76 0.03 -12.56
CA GLU A 40 -18.82 -1.13 -13.44
C GLU A 40 -20.02 -1.04 -14.40
N THR A 41 -19.91 -1.69 -15.56
CA THR A 41 -21.05 -2.06 -16.43
C THR A 41 -21.33 -3.54 -16.25
N THR A 42 -22.50 -3.90 -15.72
CA THR A 42 -22.82 -5.30 -15.38
C THR A 42 -24.30 -5.62 -15.53
N GLU A 43 -24.63 -6.91 -15.57
CA GLU A 43 -26.02 -7.37 -15.49
C GLU A 43 -26.49 -7.36 -14.02
N LEU A 44 -27.64 -6.74 -13.78
CA LEU A 44 -28.20 -6.57 -12.46
C LEU A 44 -29.69 -6.91 -12.46
N TYR A 45 -30.11 -7.71 -11.48
CA TYR A 45 -31.51 -8.06 -11.30
C TYR A 45 -32.26 -6.95 -10.58
N PHE A 46 -33.39 -6.52 -11.12
CA PHE A 46 -34.27 -5.52 -10.53
C PHE A 46 -35.59 -6.15 -10.09
N LYS A 47 -35.95 -5.91 -8.83
CA LYS A 47 -37.21 -6.36 -8.21
C LYS A 47 -38.30 -5.33 -8.40
N SER A 48 -39.54 -5.79 -8.48
CA SER A 48 -40.69 -4.89 -8.47
C SER A 48 -41.02 -4.48 -7.03
N MET A 49 -40.90 -3.19 -6.75
CA MET A 49 -41.55 -2.50 -5.65
C MET A 49 -42.79 -1.80 -6.19
N THR A 50 -43.77 -1.54 -5.32
CA THR A 50 -45.15 -1.08 -5.64
C THR A 50 -45.31 -0.18 -6.88
N GLN A 51 -44.36 0.73 -7.15
CA GLN A 51 -44.33 1.56 -8.37
C GLN A 51 -42.90 1.82 -8.92
N THR A 52 -41.88 1.09 -8.46
CA THR A 52 -40.47 1.30 -8.86
C THR A 52 -39.70 -0.01 -8.96
N LEU A 53 -38.65 -0.03 -9.75
CA LEU A 53 -37.70 -1.14 -9.78
C LEU A 53 -36.57 -0.92 -8.78
N GLU A 54 -36.36 -1.88 -7.88
CA GLU A 54 -35.28 -1.86 -6.90
C GLU A 54 -34.12 -2.78 -7.34
N PRO A 55 -32.88 -2.28 -7.41
CA PRO A 55 -31.73 -3.12 -7.77
C PRO A 55 -31.39 -4.12 -6.66
N CYS A 56 -31.23 -5.39 -7.01
CA CYS A 56 -30.66 -6.37 -6.10
C CYS A 56 -29.14 -6.17 -5.98
N LEU A 57 -28.71 -5.61 -4.85
CA LEU A 57 -27.29 -5.44 -4.51
C LEU A 57 -26.90 -6.42 -3.40
N THR A 58 -26.05 -7.39 -3.75
CA THR A 58 -25.47 -8.33 -2.78
C THR A 58 -24.34 -7.69 -1.99
N LYS A 59 -23.95 -8.32 -0.89
CA LYS A 59 -22.76 -7.89 -0.10
C LYS A 59 -21.52 -7.74 -0.97
N GLU A 60 -21.27 -8.69 -1.86
CA GLU A 60 -20.13 -8.67 -2.77
C GLU A 60 -20.14 -7.45 -3.69
N LYS A 61 -21.30 -7.15 -4.30
CA LYS A 61 -21.47 -5.95 -5.15
C LYS A 61 -21.25 -4.67 -4.34
N LEU A 62 -21.79 -4.57 -3.12
CA LEU A 62 -21.60 -3.40 -2.26
C LEU A 62 -20.11 -3.18 -1.91
N ILE A 63 -19.38 -4.23 -1.55
CA ILE A 63 -17.92 -4.15 -1.29
C ILE A 63 -17.20 -3.67 -2.54
N LYS A 64 -17.49 -4.29 -3.69
CA LYS A 64 -16.86 -3.95 -4.98
C LYS A 64 -17.10 -2.50 -5.39
N TYR A 65 -18.29 -1.96 -5.11
CA TYR A 65 -18.60 -0.56 -5.43
C TYR A 65 -17.95 0.43 -4.46
N GLY A 66 -17.42 -0.04 -3.32
CA GLY A 66 -16.67 0.76 -2.36
C GLY A 66 -17.45 1.07 -1.09
N ILE A 67 -18.39 0.22 -0.68
CA ILE A 67 -19.01 0.29 0.66
C ILE A 67 -18.13 -0.44 1.66
N ALA A 68 -17.85 0.20 2.80
CA ALA A 68 -16.98 -0.35 3.83
C ALA A 68 -17.56 -1.65 4.41
N ILE A 69 -16.72 -2.70 4.52
CA ILE A 69 -17.13 -4.02 5.03
C ILE A 69 -17.78 -3.93 6.42
N GLN A 70 -17.25 -3.05 7.28
CA GLN A 70 -17.74 -2.85 8.65
C GLN A 70 -19.18 -2.34 8.69
N GLU A 71 -19.58 -1.56 7.69
CA GLU A 71 -20.92 -0.95 7.59
C GLU A 71 -21.96 -1.94 7.03
N LEU A 72 -21.53 -3.04 6.40
CA LEU A 72 -22.42 -4.10 5.92
C LEU A 72 -23.11 -4.86 7.05
N HIS A 73 -22.55 -4.85 8.27
CA HIS A 73 -23.16 -5.50 9.44
C HIS A 73 -24.44 -4.81 9.90
N GLY A 74 -24.57 -3.51 9.64
CA GLY A 74 -25.78 -2.73 9.95
C GLY A 74 -26.87 -2.84 8.88
N LEU A 75 -26.57 -3.46 7.73
CA LEU A 75 -27.51 -3.59 6.62
C LEU A 75 -28.34 -4.87 6.74
N GLN A 76 -29.62 -4.76 6.42
CA GLN A 76 -30.52 -5.90 6.34
C GLN A 76 -30.55 -6.45 4.91
N PHE A 77 -30.57 -7.77 4.80
CA PHE A 77 -30.62 -8.48 3.52
C PHE A 77 -31.84 -9.39 3.53
N ASP A 78 -32.50 -9.52 2.38
CA ASP A 78 -33.60 -10.45 2.21
C ASP A 78 -33.12 -11.90 1.97
N ASN A 79 -34.07 -12.81 1.78
CA ASN A 79 -33.79 -14.23 1.54
C ASN A 79 -33.01 -14.50 0.24
N GLU A 80 -33.00 -13.55 -0.69
CA GLU A 80 -32.25 -13.60 -1.95
C GLU A 80 -30.89 -12.88 -1.84
N GLN A 81 -30.48 -12.53 -0.62
CA GLN A 81 -29.22 -11.83 -0.31
C GLN A 81 -29.13 -10.42 -0.90
N CYS A 82 -30.25 -9.82 -1.30
CA CYS A 82 -30.29 -8.44 -1.75
C CYS A 82 -30.45 -7.52 -0.54
N VAL A 83 -29.69 -6.42 -0.50
CA VAL A 83 -29.85 -5.40 0.55
C VAL A 83 -31.24 -4.77 0.47
N LEU A 84 -31.88 -4.58 1.61
CA LEU A 84 -33.14 -3.84 1.72
C LEU A 84 -32.82 -2.33 1.71
N LEU A 85 -32.91 -1.68 0.54
CA LEU A 85 -32.44 -0.31 0.39
C LEU A 85 -33.25 0.70 1.20
N GLU A 86 -34.53 0.41 1.48
CA GLU A 86 -35.40 1.22 2.33
C GLU A 86 -34.83 1.46 3.74
N HIS A 87 -34.18 0.44 4.31
CA HIS A 87 -33.57 0.48 5.64
C HIS A 87 -32.08 0.83 5.61
N SER A 88 -31.57 1.20 4.45
CA SER A 88 -30.16 1.53 4.25
C SER A 88 -29.93 3.03 4.11
N PRO A 89 -28.72 3.52 4.46
CA PRO A 89 -28.29 4.88 4.12
C PRO A 89 -28.05 5.09 2.62
N LEU A 90 -28.13 4.04 1.79
CA LEU A 90 -27.97 4.12 0.34
C LEU A 90 -29.25 4.65 -0.31
N LYS A 91 -29.09 5.55 -1.27
CA LYS A 91 -30.17 5.97 -2.17
C LYS A 91 -29.84 5.53 -3.58
N TYR A 92 -30.86 5.15 -4.34
CA TYR A 92 -30.69 4.73 -5.72
C TYR A 92 -31.63 5.48 -6.64
N THR A 93 -31.18 5.71 -7.86
CA THR A 93 -31.99 6.19 -8.98
C THR A 93 -31.67 5.34 -10.19
N TYR A 94 -32.64 4.56 -10.67
CA TYR A 94 -32.50 3.79 -11.90
C TYR A 94 -33.13 4.55 -13.06
N ASN A 95 -32.36 4.75 -14.13
CA ASN A 95 -32.85 5.30 -15.39
C ASN A 95 -32.78 4.22 -16.47
N ALA A 96 -33.93 3.62 -16.77
CA ALA A 96 -34.04 2.55 -17.76
C ALA A 96 -33.73 3.00 -19.20
N ALA A 97 -34.01 4.26 -19.55
CA ALA A 97 -33.76 4.79 -20.90
C ALA A 97 -32.26 4.85 -21.21
N ASN A 98 -31.45 5.19 -20.20
CA ASN A 98 -30.01 5.31 -20.31
C ASN A 98 -29.26 4.10 -19.74
N GLN A 99 -29.99 3.06 -19.31
CA GLN A 99 -29.43 1.88 -18.65
C GLN A 99 -28.44 2.22 -17.53
N SER A 100 -28.77 3.24 -16.71
CA SER A 100 -27.86 3.71 -15.66
C SER A 100 -28.49 3.58 -14.27
N LEU A 101 -27.68 3.08 -13.33
CA LEU A 101 -28.01 2.99 -11.92
C LEU A 101 -27.11 3.94 -11.14
N LEU A 102 -27.69 5.01 -10.61
CA LEU A 102 -26.99 5.94 -9.72
C LEU A 102 -27.22 5.54 -8.27
N LEU A 103 -26.15 5.14 -7.58
CA LEU A 103 -26.12 4.92 -6.13
C LEU A 103 -25.50 6.13 -5.45
N ASN A 104 -26.15 6.62 -4.40
CA ASN A 104 -25.65 7.69 -3.54
C ASN A 104 -25.47 7.15 -2.12
N ALA A 105 -24.25 7.27 -1.61
CA ALA A 105 -23.83 6.78 -0.31
C ALA A 105 -23.18 7.92 0.49
N PRO A 106 -23.55 8.12 1.77
CA PRO A 106 -22.83 9.03 2.66
C PRO A 106 -21.35 8.65 2.76
N SER A 107 -20.44 9.62 2.82
CA SER A 107 -18.99 9.36 2.85
C SER A 107 -18.56 8.46 4.02
N LYS A 108 -19.32 8.44 5.12
CA LYS A 108 -19.05 7.59 6.30
C LYS A 108 -19.17 6.09 6.01
N ILE A 109 -20.01 5.69 5.06
CA ILE A 109 -20.21 4.26 4.73
C ILE A 109 -19.34 3.79 3.57
N LEU A 110 -18.63 4.72 2.93
CA LEU A 110 -17.69 4.37 1.88
C LEU A 110 -16.45 3.79 2.52
N SER A 111 -15.88 2.77 1.89
CA SER A 111 -14.50 2.40 2.14
C SER A 111 -13.63 3.63 1.90
N PRO A 112 -12.62 3.90 2.75
CA PRO A 112 -11.57 4.84 2.39
C PRO A 112 -11.11 4.50 0.98
N ILE A 113 -10.99 5.52 0.13
CA ILE A 113 -10.49 5.37 -1.23
C ILE A 113 -9.02 4.99 -1.11
N ASP A 114 -8.71 3.72 -0.87
CA ASP A 114 -7.38 3.17 -1.08
C ASP A 114 -7.25 2.94 -2.60
N SER A 115 -7.09 4.03 -3.36
CA SER A 115 -7.10 3.98 -4.83
C SER A 115 -5.87 3.30 -5.44
N GLU A 116 -4.82 3.11 -4.63
CA GLU A 116 -3.51 2.68 -5.12
C GLU A 116 -3.36 1.16 -5.19
N ILE A 117 -4.11 0.40 -4.39
CA ILE A 117 -4.04 -1.06 -4.36
C ILE A 117 -5.45 -1.65 -4.33
N ALA A 118 -5.68 -2.60 -5.22
CA ALA A 118 -6.89 -3.41 -5.27
C ALA A 118 -7.18 -4.12 -3.93
N ASP A 119 -8.45 -4.41 -3.65
CA ASP A 119 -8.85 -5.21 -2.48
C ASP A 119 -8.10 -6.57 -2.46
N GLU A 120 -7.67 -7.02 -1.28
CA GLU A 120 -6.92 -8.27 -1.09
C GLU A 120 -7.63 -9.51 -1.67
N ASN A 121 -8.96 -9.49 -1.69
CA ASN A 121 -9.79 -10.59 -2.16
C ASN A 121 -9.68 -10.79 -3.68
N ILE A 122 -9.28 -9.77 -4.42
CA ILE A 122 -9.11 -9.84 -5.88
C ILE A 122 -7.63 -9.95 -6.32
N TRP A 123 -6.70 -10.12 -5.38
CA TRP A 123 -5.29 -10.33 -5.72
C TRP A 123 -5.08 -11.72 -6.33
N ASP A 124 -4.66 -11.74 -7.59
CA ASP A 124 -4.35 -12.96 -8.31
C ASP A 124 -2.92 -13.46 -8.00
N ASP A 125 -2.81 -14.74 -7.68
CA ASP A 125 -1.53 -15.44 -7.52
C ASP A 125 -0.86 -15.74 -8.87
N GLY A 126 -1.48 -15.37 -9.99
CA GLY A 126 -0.98 -15.55 -11.34
C GLY A 126 -0.98 -17.00 -11.82
N ILE A 127 -0.38 -17.22 -12.99
CA ILE A 127 -0.33 -18.55 -13.61
C ILE A 127 0.95 -19.31 -13.27
N ASN A 128 0.88 -20.63 -13.42
CA ASN A 128 2.06 -21.48 -13.39
C ASN A 128 2.91 -21.22 -14.63
N ALA A 129 4.17 -20.82 -14.44
CA ALA A 129 5.04 -20.43 -15.55
C ALA A 129 6.51 -20.67 -15.21
N PHE A 130 7.28 -21.03 -16.24
CA PHE A 130 8.75 -21.01 -16.19
C PHE A 130 9.27 -19.72 -16.81
N LEU A 131 10.31 -19.15 -16.20
CA LEU A 131 10.97 -17.91 -16.59
C LEU A 131 12.46 -18.18 -16.71
N LEU A 132 13.11 -17.61 -17.73
CA LEU A 132 14.55 -17.67 -17.88
C LEU A 132 15.05 -16.35 -18.46
N ASN A 133 15.77 -15.58 -17.65
CA ASN A 133 16.57 -14.47 -18.17
C ASN A 133 18.02 -14.91 -18.29
N TYR A 134 18.72 -14.42 -19.30
CA TYR A 134 20.14 -14.68 -19.48
C TYR A 134 20.88 -13.44 -19.93
N ARG A 135 22.17 -13.35 -19.57
CA ARG A 135 23.10 -12.33 -20.03
C ARG A 135 24.44 -13.00 -20.35
N ALA A 136 24.99 -12.68 -21.51
CA ALA A 136 26.31 -13.15 -21.91
C ALA A 136 27.16 -11.96 -22.38
N ASN A 137 28.40 -11.88 -21.94
CA ASN A 137 29.35 -10.86 -22.34
C ASN A 137 30.68 -11.50 -22.74
N TYR A 138 31.32 -10.91 -23.74
CA TYR A 138 32.66 -11.27 -24.20
C TYR A 138 33.52 -10.01 -24.19
N LEU A 139 34.72 -10.12 -23.61
CA LEU A 139 35.71 -9.06 -23.59
C LEU A 139 37.02 -9.60 -24.15
N HIS A 140 37.56 -8.88 -25.13
CA HIS A 140 38.88 -9.15 -25.70
C HIS A 140 39.83 -8.01 -25.34
N SER A 141 40.96 -8.34 -24.69
CA SER A 141 42.01 -7.35 -24.41
C SER A 141 43.15 -7.46 -25.43
N LYS A 142 43.34 -6.39 -26.21
CA LYS A 142 44.51 -6.28 -27.12
C LYS A 142 45.84 -6.21 -26.36
N VAL A 143 45.83 -5.74 -25.11
CA VAL A 143 47.00 -5.71 -24.23
C VAL A 143 46.95 -6.97 -23.37
N GLY A 144 47.86 -7.91 -23.62
CA GLY A 144 47.90 -9.22 -22.95
C GLY A 144 47.33 -10.39 -23.77
N GLY A 145 46.49 -10.11 -24.80
CA GLY A 145 45.95 -11.15 -25.69
C GLY A 145 44.96 -12.09 -24.98
N GLU A 146 44.22 -11.56 -24.01
CA GLU A 146 43.36 -12.34 -23.14
C GLU A 146 41.89 -12.19 -23.50
N ASP A 147 41.19 -13.32 -23.52
CA ASP A 147 39.75 -13.42 -23.74
C ASP A 147 39.05 -13.71 -22.41
N SER A 148 38.00 -12.95 -22.13
CA SER A 148 37.16 -13.14 -20.95
C SER A 148 35.70 -13.34 -21.34
N TYR A 149 35.09 -14.37 -20.78
CA TYR A 149 33.68 -14.70 -21.01
C TYR A 149 32.91 -14.64 -19.71
N PHE A 150 31.73 -14.01 -19.76
CA PHE A 150 30.84 -13.90 -18.62
C PHE A 150 29.45 -14.37 -19.04
N GLY A 151 28.86 -15.27 -18.27
CA GLY A 151 27.49 -15.74 -18.41
C GLY A 151 26.73 -15.54 -17.11
N GLN A 152 25.46 -15.18 -17.21
CA GLN A 152 24.56 -15.11 -16.07
C GLN A 152 23.21 -15.65 -16.50
N ILE A 153 22.61 -16.50 -15.66
CA ILE A 153 21.28 -17.04 -15.86
C ILE A 153 20.42 -16.78 -14.62
N GLN A 154 19.14 -16.50 -14.85
CA GLN A 154 18.14 -16.26 -13.81
C GLN A 154 16.91 -17.14 -14.09
N PRO A 155 16.99 -18.45 -13.83
CA PRO A 155 15.82 -19.30 -13.92
C PRO A 155 14.83 -18.98 -12.80
N GLY A 156 13.55 -19.02 -13.14
CA GLY A 156 12.46 -18.80 -12.22
C GLY A 156 11.28 -19.73 -12.51
N PHE A 157 10.57 -20.11 -11.47
CA PHE A 157 9.35 -20.91 -11.60
C PHE A 157 8.26 -20.33 -10.71
N ASN A 158 7.07 -20.17 -11.28
CA ASN A 158 5.87 -19.72 -10.61
C ASN A 158 4.94 -20.92 -10.47
N PHE A 159 4.52 -21.22 -9.23
CA PHE A 159 3.55 -22.29 -8.96
C PHE A 159 2.55 -21.85 -7.90
N GLY A 160 1.32 -21.54 -8.31
CA GLY A 160 0.34 -20.86 -7.47
C GLY A 160 0.96 -19.62 -6.80
N PRO A 161 0.87 -19.46 -5.47
CA PRO A 161 1.41 -18.30 -4.76
C PRO A 161 2.93 -18.33 -4.55
N TRP A 162 3.60 -19.42 -4.94
CA TRP A 162 5.04 -19.57 -4.74
C TRP A 162 5.83 -19.06 -5.95
N ARG A 163 6.96 -18.43 -5.64
CA ARG A 163 7.92 -17.89 -6.60
C ARG A 163 9.29 -18.43 -6.28
N LEU A 164 9.77 -19.37 -7.08
CA LEU A 164 11.14 -19.87 -7.02
C LEU A 164 12.01 -18.98 -7.92
N ARG A 165 13.13 -18.50 -7.39
CA ARG A 165 14.09 -17.66 -8.11
C ARG A 165 15.51 -18.12 -7.83
N ASN A 166 16.36 -18.07 -8.84
CA ASN A 166 17.77 -18.33 -8.74
C ASN A 166 18.55 -17.33 -9.59
N LEU A 167 19.78 -17.01 -9.16
CA LEU A 167 20.74 -16.24 -9.92
C LEU A 167 22.07 -16.96 -9.88
N SER A 168 22.52 -17.41 -11.04
CA SER A 168 23.81 -18.07 -11.20
C SER A 168 24.65 -17.36 -12.24
N SER A 169 25.92 -17.17 -11.92
CA SER A 169 26.92 -16.57 -12.79
C SER A 169 28.04 -17.54 -13.08
N TRP A 170 28.55 -17.46 -14.30
CA TRP A 170 29.70 -18.18 -14.78
C TRP A 170 30.68 -17.16 -15.35
N GLN A 171 31.94 -17.27 -14.99
CA GLN A 171 33.01 -16.48 -15.56
C GLN A 171 34.16 -17.39 -15.97
N ASN A 172 34.75 -17.09 -17.12
CA ASN A 172 35.95 -17.72 -17.63
C ASN A 172 36.93 -16.61 -17.99
N LEU A 173 37.84 -16.37 -17.05
CA LEU A 173 39.01 -15.51 -17.20
C LEU A 173 40.18 -16.42 -17.61
N SER A 174 41.17 -15.89 -18.33
CA SER A 174 42.29 -16.67 -18.89
C SER A 174 42.98 -17.60 -17.87
N SER A 175 42.96 -17.23 -16.59
CA SER A 175 43.56 -17.96 -15.47
C SER A 175 42.57 -18.67 -14.53
N GLU A 176 41.27 -18.36 -14.58
CA GLU A 176 40.30 -18.86 -13.61
C GLU A 176 38.89 -19.03 -14.20
N LYS A 177 38.30 -20.20 -13.94
CA LYS A 177 36.89 -20.48 -14.23
C LYS A 177 36.13 -20.55 -12.91
N LYS A 178 35.13 -19.69 -12.75
CA LYS A 178 34.30 -19.65 -11.54
C LYS A 178 32.83 -19.78 -11.90
N PHE A 179 32.13 -20.63 -11.17
CA PHE A 179 30.68 -20.71 -11.21
C PHE A 179 30.15 -20.41 -9.81
N GLU A 180 29.21 -19.49 -9.71
CA GLU A 180 28.68 -19.02 -8.45
C GLU A 180 27.15 -18.93 -8.50
N SER A 181 26.52 -19.24 -7.38
CA SER A 181 25.10 -19.02 -7.19
C SER A 181 24.92 -17.91 -6.15
N ALA A 182 24.48 -16.75 -6.60
CA ALA A 182 24.24 -15.61 -5.73
C ALA A 182 23.08 -15.88 -4.78
N TYR A 183 22.02 -16.54 -5.26
CA TYR A 183 20.89 -16.96 -4.44
C TYR A 183 20.07 -18.06 -5.12
N ILE A 184 19.33 -18.82 -4.31
CA ILE A 184 18.26 -19.72 -4.71
C ILE A 184 17.23 -19.76 -3.59
N TYR A 185 16.04 -19.23 -3.83
CA TYR A 185 15.00 -19.16 -2.81
C TYR A 185 13.62 -19.35 -3.41
N ALA A 186 12.70 -19.84 -2.59
CA ALA A 186 11.27 -19.80 -2.81
C ALA A 186 10.68 -18.71 -1.91
N GLU A 187 9.82 -17.86 -2.46
CA GLU A 187 9.08 -16.86 -1.69
C GLU A 187 7.58 -16.92 -1.96
N ARG A 188 6.80 -16.48 -0.97
CA ARG A 188 5.35 -16.37 -1.04
C ARG A 188 4.86 -15.19 -0.23
N GLY A 189 3.87 -14.48 -0.78
CA GLY A 189 3.14 -13.44 -0.06
C GLY A 189 2.10 -14.00 0.91
N LEU A 190 2.01 -13.40 2.10
CA LEU A 190 1.06 -13.67 3.16
C LEU A 190 0.13 -12.45 3.32
N LYS A 191 -0.96 -12.45 2.54
CA LYS A 191 -1.91 -11.32 2.38
C LYS A 191 -2.38 -10.75 3.73
N LYS A 192 -2.87 -11.62 4.63
CA LYS A 192 -3.44 -11.25 5.94
C LYS A 192 -2.53 -10.44 6.86
N ILE A 193 -1.21 -10.62 6.75
CA ILE A 193 -0.23 -9.90 7.58
C ILE A 193 0.61 -8.89 6.76
N LYS A 194 0.34 -8.80 5.45
CA LYS A 194 1.07 -7.97 4.49
C LYS A 194 2.58 -8.24 4.54
N SER A 195 2.95 -9.51 4.48
CA SER A 195 4.32 -9.96 4.65
C SER A 195 4.72 -10.97 3.59
N LYS A 196 6.03 -11.16 3.43
CA LYS A 196 6.61 -12.13 2.52
C LYS A 196 7.43 -13.14 3.30
N LEU A 197 7.08 -14.41 3.11
CA LEU A 197 7.86 -15.54 3.58
C LEU A 197 8.89 -15.91 2.50
N THR A 198 10.16 -15.99 2.86
CA THR A 198 11.24 -16.48 2.01
C THR A 198 11.86 -17.72 2.65
N VAL A 199 12.14 -18.75 1.84
CA VAL A 199 12.87 -19.96 2.23
C VAL A 199 14.00 -20.22 1.23
N GLY A 200 15.22 -20.44 1.71
CA GLY A 200 16.39 -20.72 0.89
C GLY A 200 17.51 -19.71 1.11
N ASP A 201 18.26 -19.45 0.05
CA ASP A 201 19.45 -18.58 0.07
C ASP A 201 19.06 -17.16 -0.28
N LYS A 202 19.25 -16.23 0.65
CA LYS A 202 18.99 -14.80 0.43
C LYS A 202 19.88 -13.95 1.34
N TYR A 203 19.51 -12.70 1.50
CA TYR A 203 20.18 -11.70 2.33
C TYR A 203 19.17 -11.12 3.32
N THR A 204 19.62 -10.79 4.53
CA THR A 204 18.78 -10.09 5.51
C THR A 204 18.50 -8.65 5.08
N SER A 205 17.46 -8.06 5.66
CA SER A 205 17.11 -6.65 5.46
C SER A 205 18.17 -5.74 6.09
N ALA A 206 18.70 -4.80 5.32
CA ALA A 206 19.70 -3.83 5.79
C ALA A 206 19.09 -2.60 6.48
N ASP A 207 17.95 -2.76 7.16
CA ASP A 207 17.24 -1.62 7.77
C ASP A 207 17.98 -1.09 9.01
N LEU A 208 18.50 -1.99 9.86
CA LEU A 208 19.18 -1.63 11.11
C LEU A 208 20.59 -2.22 11.22
N PHE A 209 20.79 -3.46 10.79
CA PHE A 209 22.09 -4.13 10.73
C PHE A 209 22.59 -4.19 9.29
N ASP A 210 23.87 -4.52 9.13
CA ASP A 210 24.41 -4.80 7.80
C ASP A 210 23.77 -6.06 7.22
N SER A 211 23.61 -6.10 5.90
CA SER A 211 22.96 -7.22 5.22
C SER A 211 23.84 -8.47 5.29
N VAL A 212 23.26 -9.56 5.80
CA VAL A 212 23.95 -10.83 5.98
C VAL A 212 23.41 -11.88 5.00
N PRO A 213 24.26 -12.54 4.20
CA PRO A 213 23.85 -13.68 3.39
C PRO A 213 23.50 -14.88 4.29
N PHE A 214 22.37 -15.54 3.99
CA PHE A 214 21.88 -16.66 4.78
C PHE A 214 21.25 -17.75 3.93
N ARG A 215 21.21 -18.96 4.48
CA ARG A 215 20.38 -20.09 4.03
C ARG A 215 19.41 -20.45 5.15
N GLY A 216 18.11 -20.22 4.95
CA GLY A 216 17.12 -20.44 5.99
C GLY A 216 15.75 -19.87 5.68
N PHE A 217 15.10 -19.30 6.69
CA PHE A 217 13.76 -18.73 6.62
C PHE A 217 13.80 -17.23 6.98
N SER A 218 13.06 -16.42 6.24
CA SER A 218 12.78 -15.04 6.66
C SER A 218 11.33 -14.65 6.45
N LEU A 219 10.81 -13.83 7.35
CA LEU A 219 9.48 -13.24 7.30
C LEU A 219 9.61 -11.73 7.45
N ASN A 220 9.31 -11.02 6.37
CA ASN A 220 9.49 -9.57 6.30
C ASN A 220 8.17 -8.90 5.94
N LYS A 221 7.87 -7.73 6.51
CA LYS A 221 6.78 -6.88 6.03
C LYS A 221 7.02 -6.56 4.54
N ASP A 222 6.03 -6.78 3.69
CA ASP A 222 6.13 -6.48 2.27
C ASP A 222 5.38 -5.19 1.96
N GLU A 223 6.13 -4.11 1.78
CA GLU A 223 5.57 -2.78 1.60
C GLU A 223 4.85 -2.66 0.25
N SER A 224 5.10 -3.53 -0.73
CA SER A 224 4.36 -3.54 -2.00
C SER A 224 2.90 -4.00 -1.84
N MET A 225 2.56 -4.63 -0.70
CA MET A 225 1.19 -5.06 -0.37
C MET A 225 0.38 -3.97 0.34
N ILE A 226 1.01 -2.82 0.60
CA ILE A 226 0.47 -1.73 1.40
C ILE A 226 0.45 -0.49 0.51
N PRO A 227 -0.67 0.27 0.44
CA PRO A 227 -0.72 1.48 -0.37
C PRO A 227 0.45 2.41 -0.06
N PHE A 228 0.97 3.08 -1.09
CA PHE A 228 2.04 4.05 -0.94
C PHE A 228 1.68 5.11 0.11
N SER A 229 0.43 5.55 0.11
CA SER A 229 -0.13 6.43 1.13
C SER A 229 -0.01 5.97 2.57
N GLN A 230 0.02 4.66 2.79
CA GLN A 230 0.06 4.06 4.12
C GLN A 230 1.48 3.73 4.60
N ARG A 231 2.46 3.57 3.69
CA ARG A 231 3.86 3.26 4.02
C ARG A 231 4.79 4.48 3.99
N THR A 232 4.45 5.51 3.23
CA THR A 232 5.24 6.74 3.16
C THR A 232 4.88 7.65 4.32
N TYR A 233 5.89 8.15 5.03
CA TYR A 233 5.67 9.11 6.12
C TYR A 233 4.99 10.37 5.60
N TYR A 234 3.82 10.73 6.16
CA TYR A 234 3.17 12.03 5.96
C TYR A 234 2.98 12.69 7.33
N PRO A 235 3.25 13.99 7.47
CA PRO A 235 2.94 14.69 8.70
C PRO A 235 1.42 14.74 8.87
N THR A 236 0.96 14.48 10.09
CA THR A 236 -0.45 14.60 10.43
C THR A 236 -0.78 16.06 10.76
N ILE A 237 -1.73 16.64 10.04
CA ILE A 237 -2.17 18.02 10.27
C ILE A 237 -3.23 18.00 11.36
N ARG A 238 -2.90 18.58 12.53
CA ARG A 238 -3.80 18.66 13.69
C ARG A 238 -4.13 20.12 13.97
N GLY A 239 -5.41 20.40 14.25
CA GLY A 239 -5.86 21.76 14.57
C GLY A 239 -7.14 21.78 15.39
N ILE A 240 -7.56 22.98 15.80
CA ILE A 240 -8.82 23.22 16.51
C ILE A 240 -9.62 24.26 15.73
N ALA A 241 -10.79 23.86 15.25
CA ALA A 241 -11.76 24.76 14.65
C ALA A 241 -12.68 25.33 15.74
N LYS A 242 -12.85 26.65 15.79
CA LYS A 242 -13.74 27.32 16.76
C LYS A 242 -15.20 27.24 16.33
N THR A 243 -15.46 27.11 15.03
CA THR A 243 -16.78 27.02 14.39
C THR A 243 -16.79 25.91 13.34
N ASN A 244 -17.89 25.76 12.58
CA ASN A 244 -17.83 25.00 11.34
C ASN A 244 -16.86 25.71 10.40
N ALA A 245 -15.71 25.11 10.12
CA ALA A 245 -14.63 25.74 9.38
C ALA A 245 -14.33 24.97 8.09
N THR A 246 -13.75 25.66 7.12
CA THR A 246 -13.13 25.04 5.94
C THR A 246 -11.63 25.06 6.14
N VAL A 247 -10.99 23.89 6.07
CA VAL A 247 -9.54 23.73 6.18
C VAL A 247 -8.98 23.54 4.78
N GLU A 248 -8.10 24.45 4.37
CA GLU A 248 -7.31 24.36 3.15
C GLU A 248 -5.88 23.98 3.49
N VAL A 249 -5.31 23.06 2.71
CA VAL A 249 -3.89 22.69 2.76
C VAL A 249 -3.29 23.00 1.40
N ARG A 250 -2.24 23.82 1.38
CA ARG A 250 -1.48 24.19 0.19
C ARG A 250 -0.05 23.69 0.27
N GLN A 251 0.54 23.39 -0.87
CA GLN A 251 1.97 23.09 -0.97
C GLN A 251 2.55 23.88 -2.15
N ASN A 252 3.64 24.62 -1.90
CA ASN A 252 4.24 25.53 -2.89
C ASN A 252 3.21 26.49 -3.52
N GLY A 253 2.26 26.97 -2.72
CA GLY A 253 1.18 27.88 -3.16
C GLY A 253 0.00 27.22 -3.88
N TYR A 254 0.09 25.94 -4.26
CA TYR A 254 -1.02 25.21 -4.88
C TYR A 254 -1.94 24.60 -3.82
N LEU A 255 -3.25 24.76 -3.98
CA LEU A 255 -4.23 24.07 -3.14
C LEU A 255 -4.19 22.57 -3.43
N ILE A 256 -3.71 21.78 -2.47
CA ILE A 256 -3.61 20.32 -2.61
C ILE A 256 -4.82 19.64 -1.98
N TYR A 257 -5.36 20.13 -0.87
CA TYR A 257 -6.49 19.52 -0.17
C TYR A 257 -7.40 20.59 0.45
N SER A 258 -8.72 20.36 0.42
CA SER A 258 -9.71 21.24 1.07
C SER A 258 -10.87 20.41 1.62
N THR A 259 -11.24 20.63 2.88
CA THR A 259 -12.34 19.90 3.53
C THR A 259 -13.04 20.77 4.58
N SER A 260 -14.31 20.47 4.89
CA SER A 260 -15.03 21.15 5.98
C SER A 260 -15.01 20.31 7.25
N VAL A 261 -14.69 20.95 8.38
CA VAL A 261 -14.59 20.32 9.70
C VAL A 261 -15.58 20.95 10.68
N PRO A 262 -16.19 20.15 11.58
CA PRO A 262 -17.04 20.67 12.65
C PRO A 262 -16.21 21.39 13.74
N PRO A 263 -16.84 22.21 14.61
CA PRO A 263 -16.17 22.85 15.72
C PRO A 263 -15.58 21.81 16.67
N GLY A 264 -14.32 22.00 17.04
CA GLY A 264 -13.55 21.06 17.85
C GLY A 264 -12.21 20.71 17.23
N GLN A 265 -11.57 19.69 17.81
CA GLN A 265 -10.31 19.16 17.28
C GLN A 265 -10.57 18.42 15.98
N PHE A 266 -9.68 18.61 15.00
CA PHE A 266 -9.68 17.85 13.76
C PHE A 266 -8.28 17.33 13.44
N GLU A 267 -8.25 16.26 12.66
CA GLU A 267 -7.05 15.62 12.18
C GLU A 267 -7.22 15.33 10.69
N ILE A 268 -6.29 15.85 9.89
CA ILE A 268 -6.15 15.48 8.48
C ILE A 268 -4.87 14.64 8.40
N GLY A 269 -5.06 13.34 8.20
CA GLY A 269 -4.01 12.35 8.18
C GLY A 269 -3.67 11.92 6.75
N ARG A 270 -2.83 10.88 6.69
CA ARG A 270 -2.32 10.29 5.43
C ARG A 270 -3.43 9.88 4.46
N GLU A 271 -4.51 9.28 4.96
CA GLU A 271 -5.61 8.75 4.12
C GLU A 271 -6.27 9.83 3.25
N GLN A 272 -6.21 11.09 3.68
CA GLN A 272 -6.82 12.19 2.96
C GLN A 272 -5.86 12.89 1.98
N ILE A 273 -4.55 12.88 2.26
CA ILE A 273 -3.59 13.75 1.55
C ILE A 273 -2.53 13.00 0.75
N ALA A 274 -2.36 11.71 0.96
CA ALA A 274 -1.22 11.00 0.42
C ALA A 274 -1.30 10.75 -1.09
N ASP A 275 -2.48 10.44 -1.62
CA ASP A 275 -2.73 10.22 -3.05
C ASP A 275 -2.65 11.51 -3.88
N LEU A 276 -2.51 12.68 -3.22
CA LEU A 276 -2.50 14.00 -3.85
C LEU A 276 -1.10 14.40 -4.38
N GLY A 277 -0.14 13.46 -4.38
CA GLY A 277 1.21 13.69 -4.87
C GLY A 277 2.03 14.64 -4.00
N VAL A 278 1.71 14.74 -2.71
CA VAL A 278 2.37 15.64 -1.75
C VAL A 278 3.82 15.21 -1.58
N GLY A 279 4.74 16.01 -2.11
CA GLY A 279 6.18 15.80 -2.00
C GLY A 279 6.74 16.31 -0.67
N VAL A 280 8.02 16.06 -0.41
CA VAL A 280 8.73 16.65 0.74
C VAL A 280 8.75 18.19 0.59
N GLY A 281 8.41 18.95 1.63
CA GLY A 281 8.26 20.42 1.55
C GLY A 281 7.48 21.02 2.73
N VAL A 282 7.03 22.28 2.64
CA VAL A 282 6.17 22.89 3.67
C VAL A 282 4.71 22.80 3.22
N LEU A 283 3.82 22.40 4.13
CA LEU A 283 2.37 22.43 3.92
C LEU A 283 1.80 23.68 4.61
N ASP A 284 1.21 24.59 3.85
CA ASP A 284 0.54 25.77 4.39
C ASP A 284 -0.92 25.42 4.71
N VAL A 285 -1.32 25.53 5.98
CA VAL A 285 -2.67 25.21 6.44
C VAL A 285 -3.42 26.49 6.80
N SER A 286 -4.58 26.67 6.18
CA SER A 286 -5.49 27.81 6.43
C SER A 286 -6.85 27.29 6.89
N ILE A 287 -7.29 27.69 8.08
CA ILE A 287 -8.60 27.37 8.65
C ILE A 287 -9.50 28.60 8.52
N TYR A 288 -10.48 28.54 7.62
CA TYR A 288 -11.48 29.57 7.40
C TYR A 288 -12.69 29.30 8.30
N GLU A 289 -12.81 30.08 9.37
CA GLU A 289 -13.93 30.01 10.32
C GLU A 289 -15.18 30.67 9.75
N LYS A 290 -16.36 30.19 10.14
CA LYS A 290 -17.66 30.75 9.69
C LYS A 290 -17.84 32.23 10.07
N ASN A 291 -17.17 32.68 11.12
CA ASN A 291 -17.18 34.08 11.56
C ASN A 291 -16.25 34.99 10.73
N GLY A 292 -15.60 34.46 9.68
CA GLY A 292 -14.68 35.20 8.81
C GLY A 292 -13.25 35.28 9.33
N GLN A 293 -12.95 34.74 10.51
CA GLN A 293 -11.56 34.64 10.99
C GLN A 293 -10.81 33.55 10.21
N VAL A 294 -9.54 33.80 9.91
CA VAL A 294 -8.66 32.81 9.29
C VAL A 294 -7.51 32.52 10.22
N GLN A 295 -7.28 31.24 10.52
CA GLN A 295 -6.10 30.78 11.27
C GLN A 295 -5.11 30.15 10.29
N ASN A 296 -3.87 30.61 10.28
CA ASN A 296 -2.84 30.08 9.39
C ASN A 296 -1.69 29.49 10.21
N TYR A 297 -1.20 28.33 9.79
CA TYR A 297 0.02 27.71 10.31
C TYR A 297 0.66 26.81 9.26
N THR A 298 1.96 26.56 9.41
CA THR A 298 2.72 25.70 8.51
C THR A 298 2.97 24.33 9.16
N VAL A 299 2.81 23.28 8.37
CA VAL A 299 3.20 21.90 8.71
C VAL A 299 4.37 21.51 7.81
N PRO A 300 5.61 21.67 8.27
CA PRO A 300 6.78 21.19 7.55
C PRO A 300 6.77 19.66 7.39
N TYR A 301 7.17 19.18 6.22
CA TYR A 301 7.29 17.76 5.88
C TYR A 301 8.75 17.46 5.50
N SER A 302 9.44 16.71 6.39
CA SER A 302 10.78 16.16 6.14
C SER A 302 10.79 14.66 6.47
N THR A 303 11.54 13.84 5.74
CA THR A 303 11.60 12.38 5.97
C THR A 303 12.95 11.97 6.57
N PRO A 304 13.03 11.68 7.88
CA PRO A 304 14.20 11.04 8.46
C PRO A 304 14.50 9.68 7.81
N VAL A 305 15.77 9.28 7.88
CA VAL A 305 16.15 7.87 7.67
C VAL A 305 15.41 7.02 8.71
N LEU A 306 14.70 5.98 8.26
CA LEU A 306 13.89 5.05 9.08
C LEU A 306 12.64 5.65 9.76
N SER A 307 12.10 6.78 9.29
CA SER A 307 10.82 7.28 9.79
C SER A 307 9.62 6.60 9.16
N LEU A 308 8.67 6.24 10.02
CA LEU A 308 7.43 5.58 9.64
C LEU A 308 6.21 6.44 10.01
N PRO A 309 5.12 6.36 9.23
CA PRO A 309 3.83 6.96 9.59
C PRO A 309 3.33 6.52 10.97
N ASP A 310 2.52 7.37 11.60
CA ASP A 310 1.85 7.03 12.86
C ASP A 310 1.03 5.74 12.72
N GLY A 311 1.25 4.79 13.63
CA GLY A 311 0.62 3.48 13.66
C GLY A 311 1.18 2.46 12.65
N TYR A 312 2.11 2.84 11.78
CA TYR A 312 2.74 1.92 10.82
C TYR A 312 3.91 1.18 11.46
N SER A 313 4.03 -0.12 11.16
CA SER A 313 5.12 -0.97 11.63
C SER A 313 5.82 -1.66 10.47
N LYS A 314 7.15 -1.68 10.52
CA LYS A 314 8.02 -2.47 9.66
C LYS A 314 8.78 -3.45 10.52
N TYR A 315 8.80 -4.72 10.09
CA TYR A 315 9.51 -5.77 10.81
C TYR A 315 10.17 -6.75 9.85
N SER A 316 11.23 -7.38 10.33
CA SER A 316 11.97 -8.42 9.63
C SER A 316 12.44 -9.45 10.64
N VAL A 317 12.20 -10.72 10.37
CA VAL A 317 12.65 -11.83 11.21
C VAL A 317 13.32 -12.85 10.32
N THR A 318 14.58 -13.15 10.58
CA THR A 318 15.37 -14.13 9.82
C THR A 318 16.00 -15.14 10.77
N ILE A 319 15.94 -16.42 10.40
CA ILE A 319 16.65 -17.50 11.06
C ILE A 319 17.28 -18.40 9.99
N GLY A 320 18.56 -18.65 10.11
CA GLY A 320 19.26 -19.42 9.09
C GLY A 320 20.71 -19.65 9.43
N ARG A 321 21.40 -20.37 8.55
CA ARG A 321 22.85 -20.47 8.60
C ARG A 321 23.43 -19.29 7.84
N TYR A 322 24.47 -18.68 8.39
CA TYR A 322 25.31 -17.77 7.63
C TYR A 322 25.82 -18.46 6.37
N ARG A 323 25.86 -17.75 5.25
CA ARG A 323 26.34 -18.29 3.98
C ARG A 323 27.52 -17.45 3.51
N GLU A 324 28.72 -17.99 3.66
CA GLU A 324 29.93 -17.32 3.22
C GLU A 324 30.06 -17.33 1.69
N VAL A 325 30.83 -16.38 1.16
CA VAL A 325 31.15 -16.28 -0.29
C VAL A 325 32.38 -17.12 -0.65
N ASN A 326 33.31 -17.32 0.29
CA ASN A 326 34.52 -18.11 0.14
C ASN A 326 34.47 -19.24 1.17
N ASN A 327 34.71 -20.49 0.77
CA ASN A 327 34.27 -21.70 1.47
C ASN A 327 35.14 -22.07 2.72
N ASP A 328 35.63 -21.08 3.47
CA ASP A 328 36.76 -21.22 4.39
C ASP A 328 36.39 -21.13 5.89
N TYR A 329 35.14 -20.82 6.26
CA TYR A 329 34.72 -20.71 7.66
C TYR A 329 33.40 -21.44 8.03
N ILE A 330 33.13 -21.40 9.34
CA ILE A 330 31.96 -21.96 10.02
C ILE A 330 30.68 -21.31 9.46
N ASP A 331 29.64 -22.12 9.22
CA ASP A 331 28.28 -21.68 8.88
C ASP A 331 27.39 -21.63 10.15
N PRO A 332 27.58 -20.69 11.09
CA PRO A 332 26.82 -20.72 12.32
C PRO A 332 25.34 -20.42 12.04
N VAL A 333 24.48 -21.04 12.83
CA VAL A 333 23.06 -20.69 12.83
C VAL A 333 22.93 -19.36 13.56
N PHE A 334 22.32 -18.39 12.90
CA PHE A 334 22.04 -17.08 13.47
C PHE A 334 20.55 -16.77 13.44
N PHE A 335 20.17 -15.81 14.27
CA PHE A 335 18.86 -15.20 14.32
C PHE A 335 19.03 -13.69 14.19
N GLU A 336 18.19 -13.05 13.38
CA GLU A 336 18.10 -11.60 13.29
C GLU A 336 16.63 -11.17 13.35
N GLY A 337 16.33 -10.19 14.19
CA GLY A 337 15.00 -9.62 14.31
C GLY A 337 15.09 -8.11 14.40
N THR A 338 14.36 -7.39 13.54
CA THR A 338 14.26 -5.93 13.58
C THR A 338 12.80 -5.51 13.62
N TYR A 339 12.54 -4.41 14.33
CA TYR A 339 11.22 -3.82 14.47
C TYR A 339 11.32 -2.30 14.50
N ILE A 340 10.51 -1.64 13.67
CA ILE A 340 10.43 -0.19 13.51
C ILE A 340 8.95 0.18 13.64
N TYR A 341 8.64 1.19 14.45
CA TYR A 341 7.26 1.60 14.72
C TYR A 341 7.12 3.11 14.74
N GLY A 342 6.21 3.62 13.90
CA GLY A 342 5.83 5.02 13.88
C GLY A 342 4.87 5.35 15.03
N LEU A 343 5.25 6.35 15.82
CA LEU A 343 4.50 6.88 16.94
C LEU A 343 3.88 8.24 16.59
N PRO A 344 2.92 8.71 17.41
CA PRO A 344 2.35 10.04 17.25
C PRO A 344 3.39 11.15 17.28
N TYR A 345 3.02 12.29 16.71
CA TYR A 345 3.83 13.50 16.62
C TYR A 345 5.11 13.33 15.77
N GLY A 346 5.17 12.38 14.84
CA GLY A 346 6.36 12.22 13.97
C GLY A 346 7.56 11.60 14.68
N PHE A 347 7.34 10.87 15.77
CA PHE A 347 8.35 10.01 16.38
C PHE A 347 8.37 8.65 15.69
N THR A 348 9.52 8.02 15.58
CA THR A 348 9.64 6.61 15.20
C THR A 348 10.66 5.96 16.11
N LEU A 349 10.31 4.81 16.69
CA LEU A 349 11.25 4.00 17.46
C LEU A 349 11.65 2.79 16.64
N PHE A 350 12.92 2.41 16.74
CA PHE A 350 13.41 1.22 16.09
C PHE A 350 14.41 0.49 16.95
N GLY A 351 14.42 -0.82 16.80
CA GLY A 351 15.37 -1.67 17.49
C GLY A 351 15.48 -3.02 16.82
N GLY A 352 16.52 -3.75 17.20
CA GLY A 352 16.75 -5.06 16.67
C GLY A 352 17.83 -5.80 17.42
N VAL A 353 17.87 -7.09 17.16
CA VAL A 353 18.84 -8.02 17.74
C VAL A 353 19.39 -8.89 16.61
N GLN A 354 20.67 -9.19 16.70
CA GLN A 354 21.35 -10.18 15.88
C GLN A 354 22.10 -11.10 16.83
N TRP A 355 21.83 -12.40 16.75
CA TRP A 355 22.31 -13.38 17.72
C TRP A 355 22.92 -14.58 17.00
N VAL A 356 24.16 -14.90 17.35
CA VAL A 356 24.89 -16.08 16.90
C VAL A 356 25.89 -16.50 17.98
N ASN A 357 26.31 -17.77 17.99
CA ASN A 357 27.16 -18.34 19.05
C ASN A 357 28.48 -17.57 19.28
N ILE A 358 29.02 -16.94 18.22
CA ILE A 358 30.27 -16.18 18.19
C ILE A 358 30.06 -14.65 18.19
N TYR A 359 28.85 -14.14 18.00
CA TYR A 359 28.60 -12.70 17.86
C TYR A 359 27.17 -12.35 18.29
N ASN A 360 27.02 -11.32 19.11
CA ASN A 360 25.72 -10.80 19.49
C ASN A 360 25.71 -9.29 19.32
N SER A 361 24.68 -8.76 18.67
CA SER A 361 24.48 -7.32 18.51
C SER A 361 23.07 -6.91 18.89
N TYR A 362 22.97 -5.77 19.54
CA TYR A 362 21.72 -5.13 19.93
C TYR A 362 21.75 -3.69 19.44
N ALA A 363 20.65 -3.25 18.84
CA ALA A 363 20.51 -1.91 18.31
C ALA A 363 19.21 -1.30 18.82
N ILE A 364 19.27 -0.03 19.20
CA ILE A 364 18.11 0.78 19.56
C ILE A 364 18.30 2.19 19.03
N GLY A 365 17.23 2.80 18.56
CA GLY A 365 17.26 4.18 18.11
C GLY A 365 15.88 4.79 18.02
N ALA A 366 15.89 6.08 17.76
CA ALA A 366 14.70 6.88 17.57
C ALA A 366 14.95 7.90 16.47
N SER A 367 13.92 8.17 15.68
CA SER A 367 13.87 9.33 14.81
C SER A 367 12.72 10.24 15.19
N LYS A 368 12.91 11.52 14.87
CA LYS A 368 11.94 12.57 15.09
C LYS A 368 11.96 13.50 13.88
N ASP A 369 10.80 13.68 13.28
CA ASP A 369 10.55 14.84 12.44
C ASP A 369 10.37 16.07 13.34
N ILE A 370 11.29 17.03 13.21
CA ILE A 370 11.30 18.30 13.96
C ILE A 370 10.74 19.42 13.07
N GLY A 371 10.15 19.07 11.92
CA GLY A 371 9.47 20.01 11.07
C GLY A 371 10.44 20.94 10.33
N GLU A 372 10.38 22.25 10.59
CA GLU A 372 11.12 23.28 9.82
C GLU A 372 12.65 23.14 10.03
N TYR A 373 13.02 22.55 11.16
CA TYR A 373 14.40 22.21 11.46
C TYR A 373 14.86 20.93 10.78
N GLY A 374 13.97 20.22 10.07
CA GLY A 374 14.23 18.95 9.43
C GLY A 374 13.98 17.76 10.37
N ALA A 375 14.75 16.72 10.14
CA ALA A 375 14.52 15.37 10.58
C ALA A 375 15.80 14.84 11.24
N LEU A 376 15.72 14.35 12.46
CA LEU A 376 16.86 13.82 13.21
C LEU A 376 16.62 12.37 13.58
N SER A 377 17.64 11.53 13.40
CA SER A 377 17.66 10.14 13.85
C SER A 377 18.93 9.88 14.65
N PHE A 378 18.79 9.16 15.75
CA PHE A 378 19.87 8.69 16.59
C PHE A 378 19.74 7.19 16.78
N ASP A 379 20.85 6.46 16.67
CA ASP A 379 20.92 5.04 16.97
C ASP A 379 22.18 4.67 17.75
N TRP A 380 22.03 3.69 18.63
CA TRP A 380 23.11 3.09 19.39
C TRP A 380 23.10 1.59 19.16
N LYS A 381 24.25 1.06 18.77
CA LYS A 381 24.49 -0.37 18.61
C LYS A 381 25.56 -0.81 19.59
N THR A 382 25.35 -1.94 20.24
CA THR A 382 26.32 -2.59 21.10
C THR A 382 26.49 -4.02 20.64
N SER A 383 27.73 -4.50 20.63
CA SER A 383 28.04 -5.86 20.19
C SER A 383 29.08 -6.53 21.06
N VAL A 384 28.98 -7.85 21.15
CA VAL A 384 29.97 -8.72 21.79
C VAL A 384 30.36 -9.79 20.79
N SER A 385 31.62 -9.76 20.37
CA SER A 385 32.22 -10.75 19.48
C SER A 385 33.11 -11.70 20.29
N LYS A 386 33.01 -13.01 20.04
CA LYS A 386 33.92 -14.01 20.62
C LYS A 386 34.99 -14.31 19.60
N THR A 387 36.23 -14.00 19.95
CA THR A 387 37.41 -14.45 19.21
C THR A 387 37.96 -15.73 19.86
N ASP A 388 38.95 -16.36 19.23
CA ASP A 388 39.57 -17.58 19.79
C ASP A 388 40.23 -17.35 21.16
N THR A 389 40.52 -16.09 21.52
CA THR A 389 41.29 -15.74 22.71
C THR A 389 40.53 -14.89 23.73
N SER A 390 39.48 -14.17 23.33
CA SER A 390 38.74 -13.27 24.23
C SER A 390 37.36 -12.89 23.71
N ASN A 391 36.57 -12.23 24.57
CA ASN A 391 35.37 -11.53 24.13
C ASN A 391 35.69 -10.05 23.92
N GLU A 392 35.39 -9.52 22.75
CA GLU A 392 35.54 -8.12 22.40
C GLU A 392 34.18 -7.42 22.42
N ASN A 393 34.12 -6.27 23.08
CA ASN A 393 32.92 -5.45 23.14
C ASN A 393 33.08 -4.22 22.25
N GLY A 394 32.06 -3.92 21.44
CA GLY A 394 32.05 -2.76 20.55
C GLY A 394 30.78 -1.93 20.72
N HIS A 395 30.92 -0.61 20.66
CA HIS A 395 29.80 0.33 20.63
C HIS A 395 29.89 1.20 19.38
N ALA A 396 28.76 1.43 18.71
CA ALA A 396 28.64 2.33 17.59
C ALA A 396 27.46 3.27 17.80
N TYR A 397 27.64 4.54 17.45
CA TYR A 397 26.62 5.58 17.55
C TYR A 397 26.39 6.17 16.17
N GLY A 398 25.13 6.20 15.73
CA GLY A 398 24.70 6.81 14.48
C GLY A 398 23.89 8.07 14.75
N ILE A 399 24.22 9.15 14.05
CA ILE A 399 23.42 10.38 14.01
C ILE A 399 23.16 10.72 12.55
N ARG A 400 21.90 10.89 12.18
CA ARG A 400 21.48 11.22 10.82
C ARG A 400 20.56 12.43 10.84
N TYR A 401 20.88 13.41 10.02
CA TYR A 401 20.09 14.63 9.89
C TYR A 401 19.68 14.79 8.42
N ASN A 402 18.40 15.07 8.20
CA ASN A 402 17.87 15.40 6.88
C ASN A 402 17.11 16.71 6.98
N LYS A 403 17.33 17.64 6.04
CA LYS A 403 16.52 18.85 5.93
C LYS A 403 16.26 19.14 4.47
N ASN A 404 15.00 19.34 4.13
CA ASN A 404 14.63 19.89 2.86
C ASN A 404 14.72 21.43 2.94
N ILE A 405 15.42 22.04 2.00
CA ILE A 405 15.55 23.48 1.89
C ILE A 405 14.57 23.93 0.81
N ALA A 406 13.51 24.62 1.20
CA ALA A 406 12.61 25.26 0.25
C ALA A 406 13.38 26.33 -0.55
N GLN A 407 13.06 26.48 -1.84
CA GLN A 407 13.59 27.57 -2.64
C GLN A 407 13.13 28.90 -2.06
N THR A 408 14.08 29.71 -1.61
CA THR A 408 13.86 31.13 -1.31
C THR A 408 13.84 31.89 -2.64
N ASN A 409 12.71 32.53 -2.96
CA ASN A 409 12.64 33.56 -3.99
C ASN A 409 13.30 34.85 -3.51
#